data_AF-U9TRS2-F1
#
_entry.id   AF-U9TRS2-F1
#
_cell.length_a   1.000
_cell.length_b   1.000
_cell.length_c   1.000
_cell.angle_alpha   90.00
_cell.angle_beta   90.00
_cell.angle_gamma   90.00
#
_symmetry.space_group_name_H-M   'P 1'
#
loop_
_entity.id
_entity.type
_entity.pdbx_description
1 polymer ?
#
loop_
_entity_poly.entity_id
_entity_poly.type
_entity_poly.pdbx_seq_one_letter_code
_entity_poly.pdbx_strand_id
1 'polypeptide(L)' 'MATRADKRSSSTIRPILITPCLLSRDGSASFSFGKSRVLCTVNGPAEVKLRDEKLDKATIDVVVRPLVGAPGKIY' A
#
# COMPACT_ATOMS: atom_id res chain seq x y z
N MET A 1 -5.18 19.02 -28.43
CA MET A 1 -4.59 18.35 -27.25
C MET A 1 -5.72 17.89 -26.36
N ALA A 2 -5.89 16.57 -26.19
CA ALA A 2 -6.99 16.04 -25.38
C ALA A 2 -6.82 16.47 -23.91
N THR A 3 -7.70 17.35 -23.44
CA THR A 3 -7.77 17.76 -22.04
C THR A 3 -8.17 16.54 -21.22
N ARG A 4 -7.33 16.15 -20.26
CA ARG A 4 -7.63 15.03 -19.35
C ARG A 4 -8.92 15.32 -18.58
N ALA A 5 -9.67 14.29 -18.18
CA ALA A 5 -10.93 14.43 -17.43
C ALA A 5 -10.76 15.22 -16.12
N ASP A 6 -9.56 15.22 -15.55
CA ASP A 6 -9.19 15.93 -14.32
C ASP A 6 -8.59 17.32 -14.57
N LYS A 7 -8.64 17.83 -15.81
CA LYS A 7 -8.13 19.14 -16.25
C LYS A 7 -6.63 19.38 -16.00
N ARG A 8 -5.85 18.33 -15.75
CA ARG A 8 -4.39 18.42 -15.58
C ARG A 8 -3.64 18.27 -16.90
N SER A 9 -2.41 18.78 -16.94
CA SER A 9 -1.50 18.55 -18.07
C SER A 9 -1.11 17.07 -18.19
N SER A 10 -0.64 16.64 -19.37
CA SER A 10 -0.17 15.26 -19.58
C SER A 10 1.01 14.87 -18.67
N SER A 11 1.82 15.84 -18.29
CA SER A 11 3.06 15.64 -17.54
C SER A 11 2.88 15.77 -16.03
N THR A 12 1.70 16.20 -15.55
CA THR A 12 1.45 16.44 -14.12
C THR A 12 0.73 15.26 -13.47
N ILE A 13 1.23 14.87 -12.29
CA ILE A 13 0.63 13.81 -11.46
C ILE A 13 -0.54 14.33 -10.61
N ARG A 14 -1.35 13.43 -10.04
CA ARG A 14 -2.40 13.80 -9.08
C ARG A 14 -1.76 14.25 -7.75
N PRO A 15 -2.47 15.08 -6.95
CA PRO A 15 -1.99 15.45 -5.61
C PRO A 15 -1.76 14.22 -4.74
N ILE A 16 -0.60 14.18 -4.09
CA ILE A 16 -0.21 13.15 -3.13
C ILE A 16 -0.39 13.71 -1.72
N LEU A 17 -0.99 12.93 -0.84
CA LEU A 17 -1.11 13.25 0.59
C LEU A 17 -0.78 11.99 1.39
N ILE A 18 0.13 12.13 2.34
CA ILE A 18 0.63 11.04 3.19
C ILE A 18 0.40 11.42 4.64
N THR A 19 -0.22 10.52 5.40
CA THR A 19 -0.41 10.69 6.84
C THR A 19 0.18 9.49 7.56
N PRO A 20 1.36 9.62 8.21
CA PRO A 20 1.98 8.53 8.96
C PRO A 20 1.32 8.34 10.34
N CYS A 21 1.59 7.20 10.97
CA CYS A 21 1.28 6.89 12.37
C CYS A 21 -0.21 6.96 12.75
N LEU A 22 -1.09 6.48 11.86
CA LEU A 22 -2.54 6.48 12.10
C LEU A 22 -3.03 5.36 13.02
N LEU A 23 -2.33 4.23 13.05
CA LEU A 23 -2.70 3.03 13.79
C LEU A 23 -1.58 2.65 14.76
N SER A 24 -1.97 2.07 15.89
CA SER A 24 -1.06 1.51 16.89
C SER A 24 -0.48 0.17 16.43
N ARG A 25 0.31 0.23 15.37
CA ARG A 25 1.17 -0.84 14.82
C ARG A 25 2.57 -0.29 14.68
N ASP A 26 3.56 -1.15 14.49
CA ASP A 26 4.98 -0.75 14.37
C ASP A 26 5.20 0.27 13.24
N GLY A 27 4.42 0.17 12.17
CA GLY A 27 4.29 1.23 11.17
C GLY A 27 2.90 1.30 10.58
N SER A 28 2.42 2.51 10.32
CA SER A 28 1.19 2.71 9.54
C SER A 28 1.24 4.03 8.78
N ALA A 29 0.61 4.06 7.60
CA ALA A 29 0.42 5.29 6.85
C ALA A 29 -0.84 5.22 5.97
N SER A 30 -1.49 6.36 5.79
CA SER A 30 -2.50 6.55 4.76
C SER A 30 -1.86 7.27 3.57
N PHE A 31 -1.96 6.68 2.40
CA PHE A 31 -1.53 7.26 1.14
C PHE A 31 -2.74 7.63 0.29
N SER A 32 -2.78 8.86 -0.20
CA SER A 32 -3.82 9.33 -1.11
C SER A 32 -3.23 9.94 -2.37
N PHE A 33 -3.81 9.59 -3.51
CA PHE A 33 -3.42 10.04 -4.84
C PHE A 33 -4.66 10.53 -5.60
N GLY A 34 -5.07 11.76 -5.32
CA GLY A 34 -6.36 12.31 -5.72
C GLY A 34 -7.52 11.54 -5.07
N LYS A 35 -8.32 10.84 -5.88
CA LYS A 35 -9.47 10.03 -5.41
C LYS A 35 -9.09 8.63 -4.94
N SER A 36 -7.89 8.15 -5.29
CA SER A 36 -7.39 6.85 -4.84
C SER A 36 -6.82 6.98 -3.44
N ARG A 37 -7.24 6.11 -2.51
CA ARG A 37 -6.75 6.09 -1.13
C ARG A 37 -6.42 4.66 -0.74
N VAL A 38 -5.31 4.49 -0.03
CA VAL A 38 -4.84 3.21 0.49
C VAL A 38 -4.36 3.42 1.91
N LEU A 39 -4.69 2.49 2.80
CA LEU A 39 -4.15 2.43 4.14
C LEU A 39 -3.17 1.26 4.19
N CYS A 40 -1.92 1.52 4.58
CA CYS A 40 -0.92 0.49 4.77
C CYS A 40 -0.51 0.40 6.24
N THR A 41 -0.27 -0.82 6.68
CA THR A 41 0.26 -1.14 8.00
C THR A 41 1.39 -2.13 7.85
N VAL A 42 2.46 -1.89 8.59
CA VAL A 42 3.59 -2.80 8.72
C VAL A 42 3.56 -3.31 10.15
N ASN A 43 3.52 -4.63 10.29
CA ASN A 43 3.86 -5.27 11.53
C ASN A 43 5.36 -5.54 11.45
N GLY A 44 6.09 -5.27 12.53
CA GLY A 44 7.53 -5.31 12.57
C GLY A 44 8.11 -6.70 12.27
N PRO A 45 9.43 -6.85 12.33
CA PRO A 45 10.07 -8.15 12.19
C PRO A 45 9.47 -9.12 13.20
N ALA A 46 8.77 -10.13 12.69
CA ALA A 46 8.05 -11.12 13.48
C ALA A 46 8.49 -12.51 13.05
N GLU A 47 8.22 -13.50 13.90
CA GLU A 47 8.53 -14.89 13.62
C GLU A 47 7.85 -15.35 12.34
N VAL A 48 8.65 -15.86 11.40
CA VAL A 48 8.18 -16.36 10.12
C VAL A 48 7.83 -17.83 10.29
N LYS A 49 6.82 -18.32 9.58
CA LYS A 49 6.50 -19.76 9.57
C LYS A 49 7.71 -20.51 9.01
N LEU A 50 8.10 -21.62 9.65
CA LEU A 50 9.22 -22.50 9.24
C LEU A 50 9.25 -22.82 7.73
N ARG A 51 8.09 -22.94 7.09
CA ARG A 51 7.96 -23.20 5.63
C ARG A 51 8.44 -22.04 4.74
N ASP A 52 8.32 -20.81 5.22
CA ASP A 52 8.58 -19.56 4.49
C ASP A 52 9.86 -18.87 5.02
N GLU A 53 10.50 -19.48 6.02
CA GLU A 53 11.70 -18.99 6.69
C GLU A 53 12.93 -19.15 5.79
N LYS A 54 13.74 -18.10 5.74
CA LYS A 54 15.03 -18.10 5.05
C LYS A 54 16.09 -17.69 6.06
N LEU A 55 17.05 -18.58 6.33
CA LEU A 55 18.06 -18.38 7.38
C LEU A 55 18.83 -17.06 7.23
N ASP A 56 19.13 -16.66 6.00
CA ASP A 56 19.97 -15.48 5.70
C ASP A 56 19.17 -14.23 5.32
N LYS A 57 17.82 -14.29 5.27
CA LYS A 57 17.00 -13.23 4.66
C LYS A 57 15.69 -13.01 5.40
N ALA A 58 15.26 -11.75 5.48
CA ALA A 58 13.92 -11.42 5.94
C ALA A 58 12.85 -11.85 4.92
N THR A 59 11.75 -12.41 5.42
CA THR A 59 10.56 -12.71 4.62
C THR A 59 9.54 -11.61 4.82
N ILE A 60 9.02 -11.06 3.71
CA ILE A 60 7.98 -10.03 3.72
C ILE A 60 6.71 -10.66 3.14
N ASP A 61 5.62 -10.63 3.91
CA ASP A 61 4.30 -11.03 3.46
C ASP A 61 3.45 -9.79 3.14
N VAL A 62 2.77 -9.82 1.99
CA VAL A 62 1.99 -8.69 1.48
C VAL A 62 0.57 -9.14 1.20
N VAL A 63 -0.37 -8.60 1.98
CA VAL A 63 -1.80 -8.86 1.79
C VAL A 63 -2.49 -7.58 1.35
N VAL A 64 -3.01 -7.58 0.12
CA VAL A 64 -3.83 -6.47 -0.39
C VAL A 64 -5.31 -6.81 -0.18
N ARG A 65 -6.05 -5.93 0.50
CA ARG A 65 -7.49 -6.09 0.73
C ARG A 65 -8.25 -5.00 -0.04
N PRO A 66 -9.16 -5.35 -0.96
CA PRO A 66 -10.02 -4.37 -1.61
C PRO A 66 -11.07 -3.83 -0.62
N LEU A 67 -11.66 -2.67 -0.95
CA LEU A 67 -12.76 -2.10 -0.14
C LEU A 67 -14.01 -3.00 -0.17
N VAL A 68 -14.27 -3.66 -1.31
CA VAL A 68 -15.42 -4.55 -1.52
C VAL A 68 -14.95 -5.77 -2.29
N GLY A 69 -15.41 -6.96 -1.88
CA GLY A 69 -15.11 -8.23 -2.53
C GLY A 69 -13.90 -8.97 -1.94
N ALA A 70 -13.60 -10.14 -2.50
CA ALA A 70 -12.46 -10.95 -2.09
C ALA A 70 -11.18 -10.51 -2.81
N PRO A 71 -10.01 -10.52 -2.12
CA PRO A 71 -8.75 -10.26 -2.78
C PRO A 71 -8.40 -11.37 -3.77
N GLY A 72 -7.97 -10.98 -4.98
CA GLY A 72 -7.42 -11.92 -5.97
C GLY A 72 -6.02 -12.39 -5.59
N LYS A 73 -5.54 -13.47 -6.23
CA LYS A 73 -4.14 -13.90 -6.08
C LYS A 73 -3.21 -12.81 -6.61
N ILE A 74 -2.27 -12.38 -5.78
CA ILE A 74 -1.12 -11.57 -6.19
C ILE A 74 -0.07 -12.59 -6.67
N TYR A 75 0.23 -12.59 -7.96
CA TYR A 75 1.25 -13.46 -8.58
C TYR A 75 2.60 -12.79 -8.58
#